data_AF-A0A7C0WQW5-F1
#
_entry.id   AF-A0A7C0WQW5-F1
#
_cell.length_a   1.000
_cell.length_b   1.000
_cell.length_c   1.000
_cell.angle_alpha   90.00
_cell.angle_beta   90.00
_cell.angle_gamma   90.00
#
_symmetry.space_group_name_H-M   'P 1'
#
loop_
_entity.id
_entity.type
_entity.pdbx_description
1 polymer ?
#
loop_
_entity_poly.entity_id
_entity_poly.type
_entity_poly.pdbx_seq_one_letter_code
_entity_poly.pdbx_strand_id
1 'polypeptide(L)'
;MRTIAEINDKIKKGKAVVFTAEELIELVEEEGVSKSAEKVDVVTTGTMGPMCSSGAYFNIGQGKPKMKLGGGKATLNDVPVYTAFAAADFFLGSNALPDNDPRNKIYPGRFAYGGGHVIEDLVAGKDLKFIASAYGTDCYPRRELSTLINIRDMNQAILFNPRNLYQNYNVAVNRTDRVIYTYMGILKPN
;
A
#
# COMPACT_ATOMS: atom_id res chain seq x y z
N MET A 1 25.02 3.02 27.49
CA MET A 1 24.57 2.65 26.12
C MET A 1 25.74 2.78 25.17
N ARG A 2 25.89 1.83 24.23
CA ARG A 2 26.91 1.88 23.19
C ARG A 2 26.61 3.00 22.20
N THR A 3 27.66 3.58 21.61
CA THR A 3 27.54 4.56 20.54
C THR A 3 27.40 3.86 19.19
N ILE A 4 26.80 4.56 18.22
CA ILE A 4 26.71 4.08 16.83
C ILE A 4 28.11 3.84 16.23
N ALA A 5 29.10 4.64 16.61
CA ALA A 5 30.48 4.49 16.15
C ALA A 5 31.10 3.17 16.63
N GLU A 6 30.91 2.81 17.90
CA GLU A 6 31.38 1.54 18.47
C GLU A 6 30.70 0.32 17.81
N ILE A 7 29.39 0.40 17.60
CA ILE A 7 28.62 -0.66 16.92
C ILE A 7 29.14 -0.85 15.49
N ASN A 8 29.34 0.25 14.74
CA ASN A 8 29.87 0.20 13.37
C ASN A 8 31.29 -0.39 13.30
N ASP A 9 32.16 -0.10 14.26
CA ASP A 9 33.50 -0.69 14.34
C ASP A 9 33.44 -2.21 14.59
N LYS A 10 32.56 -2.66 15.49
CA LYS A 10 32.32 -4.10 15.72
C LYS A 10 31.80 -4.80 14.47
N ILE A 11 30.85 -4.20 13.75
CA ILE A 11 30.32 -4.75 12.49
C ILE A 11 31.45 -4.93 11.48
N LYS A 12 32.27 -3.90 11.25
CA LYS A 12 33.41 -3.96 10.33
C LYS A 12 34.44 -5.03 10.71
N LYS A 13 34.60 -5.29 12.00
CA LYS A 13 35.51 -6.32 12.54
C LYS A 13 34.90 -7.72 12.61
N GLY A 14 33.63 -7.90 12.24
CA GLY A 14 32.91 -9.17 12.38
C GLY A 14 32.69 -9.61 13.83
N LYS A 15 32.64 -8.66 14.77
CA LYS A 15 32.53 -8.91 16.22
C LYS A 15 31.20 -8.43 16.82
N ALA A 16 30.28 -7.94 15.99
CA ALA A 16 28.98 -7.49 16.46
C ALA A 16 28.12 -8.70 16.88
N VAL A 17 27.50 -8.60 18.04
CA VAL A 17 26.48 -9.56 18.49
C VAL A 17 25.15 -9.18 17.85
N VAL A 18 24.66 -9.99 16.92
CA VAL A 18 23.44 -9.74 16.14
C VAL A 18 22.35 -10.72 16.57
N PHE A 19 21.19 -10.20 16.93
CA PHE A 19 20.01 -10.98 17.31
C PHE A 19 18.85 -10.65 16.37
N THR A 20 17.96 -11.58 16.13
CA THR A 20 16.62 -11.31 15.61
C THR A 20 15.74 -10.72 16.71
N ALA A 21 14.64 -10.07 16.33
CA ALA A 21 13.66 -9.56 17.28
C ALA A 21 13.06 -10.66 18.16
N GLU A 22 12.89 -11.88 17.63
CA GLU A 22 12.36 -13.05 18.34
C GLU A 22 13.36 -13.54 19.39
N GLU A 23 14.63 -13.73 19.03
CA GLU A 23 15.70 -14.11 19.97
C GLU A 23 15.90 -13.06 21.09
N LEU A 24 15.69 -11.77 20.77
CA LEU A 24 15.79 -10.70 21.77
C LEU A 24 14.68 -10.79 22.82
N ILE A 25 13.45 -11.18 22.43
CA ILE A 25 12.32 -11.30 23.37
C ILE A 25 12.66 -12.35 24.42
N GLU A 26 13.15 -13.53 24.00
CA GLU A 26 13.56 -14.59 24.92
C GLU A 26 14.66 -14.14 25.89
N LEU A 27 15.69 -13.45 25.38
CA LEU A 27 16.78 -12.93 26.21
C LEU A 27 16.27 -11.90 27.25
N VAL A 28 15.33 -11.04 26.86
CA VAL A 28 14.74 -10.04 27.75
C VAL A 28 13.88 -10.67 28.82
N GLU A 29 13.15 -11.74 28.51
CA GLU A 29 12.36 -12.50 29.49
C GLU A 29 13.26 -13.19 30.53
N GLU A 30 14.41 -13.71 30.13
CA GLU A 30 15.36 -14.38 31.02
C GLU A 30 16.16 -13.40 31.89
N GLU A 31 16.70 -12.33 31.29
CA GLU A 31 17.72 -11.50 31.94
C GLU A 31 17.28 -10.06 32.24
N GLY A 32 16.14 -9.64 31.70
CA GLY A 32 15.64 -8.28 31.77
C GLY A 32 16.28 -7.35 30.73
N VAL A 33 15.61 -6.22 30.51
CA VAL A 33 15.93 -5.25 29.43
C VAL A 33 17.36 -4.69 29.54
N SER A 34 17.79 -4.27 30.73
CA SER A 34 19.09 -3.62 30.91
C SER A 34 20.26 -4.55 30.58
N LYS A 35 20.23 -5.80 31.06
CA LYS A 35 21.28 -6.79 30.78
C LYS A 35 21.29 -7.20 29.32
N SER A 36 20.11 -7.39 28.74
CA SER A 36 19.96 -7.72 27.32
C SER A 36 20.55 -6.64 26.42
N ALA A 37 20.27 -5.36 26.71
CA ALA A 37 20.81 -4.23 25.96
C ALA A 37 22.34 -4.10 26.06
N GLU A 38 22.95 -4.61 27.13
CA GLU A 38 24.41 -4.70 27.27
C GLU A 38 25.02 -5.86 26.49
N LYS A 39 24.24 -6.87 26.06
CA LYS A 39 24.75 -8.04 25.33
C LYS A 39 24.62 -7.92 23.82
N VAL A 40 23.58 -7.23 23.35
CA VAL A 40 23.25 -7.14 21.92
C VAL A 40 23.82 -5.86 21.30
N ASP A 41 24.41 -5.97 20.10
CA ASP A 41 24.91 -4.82 19.33
C ASP A 41 23.94 -4.40 18.22
N VAL A 42 23.30 -5.37 17.55
CA VAL A 42 22.34 -5.14 16.46
C VAL A 42 21.15 -6.06 16.62
N VAL A 43 19.95 -5.51 16.41
CA VAL A 43 18.71 -6.29 16.33
C VAL A 43 18.20 -6.24 14.90
N THR A 44 18.00 -7.40 14.29
CA THR A 44 17.37 -7.52 12.98
C THR A 44 15.90 -7.89 13.15
N THR A 45 15.05 -7.35 12.30
CA THR A 45 13.62 -7.65 12.32
C THR A 45 13.11 -7.70 10.88
N GLY A 46 12.20 -8.64 10.62
CA GLY A 46 11.41 -8.68 9.40
C GLY A 46 10.00 -8.19 9.71
N THR A 47 9.51 -7.23 8.95
CA THR A 47 8.11 -6.81 9.04
C THR A 47 7.41 -7.07 7.71
N MET A 48 6.18 -7.57 7.79
CA MET A 48 5.27 -7.64 6.66
C MET A 48 4.10 -6.71 6.97
N GLY A 49 3.82 -5.80 6.05
CA GLY A 49 2.71 -4.87 6.21
C GLY A 49 2.18 -4.40 4.85
N PRO A 50 0.92 -3.95 4.80
CA PRO A 50 0.36 -3.37 3.59
C PRO A 50 1.16 -2.11 3.22
N MET A 51 1.72 -2.11 2.01
CA MET A 51 2.59 -1.05 1.55
C MET A 51 1.79 -0.02 0.73
N CYS A 52 1.96 1.27 1.01
CA CYS A 52 1.18 2.35 0.39
C CYS A 52 1.38 2.51 -1.13
N SER A 53 2.44 1.93 -1.70
CA SER A 53 2.63 1.87 -3.16
C SER A 53 1.99 0.65 -3.81
N SER A 54 1.29 -0.20 -3.06
CA SER A 54 0.63 -1.36 -3.64
C SER A 54 -0.49 -0.91 -4.59
N GLY A 55 -0.75 -1.71 -5.61
CA GLY A 55 -1.90 -1.55 -6.47
C GLY A 55 -2.16 -2.82 -7.27
N ALA A 56 -3.13 -2.76 -8.17
CA ALA A 56 -3.47 -3.87 -9.04
C ALA A 56 -3.78 -3.37 -10.45
N TYR A 57 -3.29 -4.11 -11.43
CA TYR A 57 -3.61 -3.94 -12.85
C TYR A 57 -4.71 -4.93 -13.23
N PHE A 58 -5.67 -4.47 -14.02
CA PHE A 58 -6.81 -5.25 -14.45
C PHE A 58 -7.05 -5.14 -15.95
N ASN A 59 -7.46 -6.25 -16.56
CA ASN A 59 -8.08 -6.29 -17.89
C ASN A 59 -9.48 -6.88 -17.76
N ILE A 60 -10.50 -6.08 -18.05
CA ILE A 60 -11.91 -6.50 -17.90
C ILE A 60 -12.52 -7.12 -19.16
N GLY A 61 -11.70 -7.37 -20.19
CA GLY A 61 -12.18 -7.78 -21.50
C GLY A 61 -13.00 -6.70 -22.21
N GLN A 62 -13.67 -7.09 -23.29
CA GLN A 62 -14.42 -6.18 -24.13
C GLN A 62 -15.89 -6.59 -24.19
N GLY A 63 -16.78 -5.65 -23.87
CA GLY A 63 -18.21 -5.80 -24.09
C GLY A 63 -18.60 -5.61 -25.56
N LYS A 64 -19.89 -5.81 -25.85
CA LYS A 64 -20.52 -5.42 -27.11
C LYS A 64 -21.62 -4.39 -26.82
N PRO A 65 -21.60 -3.19 -27.44
CA PRO A 65 -20.48 -2.59 -28.18
C PRO A 65 -19.20 -2.44 -27.34
N LYS A 66 -18.05 -2.45 -28.02
CA LYS A 66 -16.71 -2.29 -27.44
C LYS A 66 -16.49 -0.87 -26.91
N MET A 67 -15.65 -0.74 -25.88
CA MET A 67 -15.28 0.53 -25.27
C MET A 67 -13.77 0.67 -25.19
N LYS A 68 -13.27 1.89 -25.41
CA LYS A 68 -11.86 2.23 -25.21
C LYS A 68 -11.72 3.01 -23.90
N LEU A 69 -11.41 2.31 -22.81
CA LEU A 69 -11.14 2.95 -21.51
C LEU A 69 -9.95 3.89 -21.57
N GLY A 70 -8.92 3.53 -22.35
CA GLY A 70 -7.73 4.32 -22.64
C GLY A 70 -8.00 5.81 -22.87
N GLY A 71 -7.54 6.67 -21.95
CA GLY A 71 -7.72 8.13 -22.05
C GLY A 71 -9.09 8.65 -21.61
N GLY A 72 -9.95 7.78 -21.07
CA GLY A 72 -11.21 8.12 -20.42
C GLY A 72 -11.07 8.25 -18.90
N LYS A 73 -12.17 8.07 -18.17
CA LYS A 73 -12.24 8.01 -16.70
C LYS A 73 -13.03 6.78 -16.29
N ALA A 74 -12.68 6.17 -15.16
CA ALA A 74 -13.49 5.10 -14.60
C ALA A 74 -13.38 5.05 -13.07
N THR A 75 -14.37 4.43 -12.44
CA THR A 75 -14.43 4.18 -11.00
C THR A 75 -14.92 2.77 -10.69
N LEU A 76 -14.52 2.26 -9.52
CA LEU A 76 -15.05 1.06 -8.88
C LEU A 76 -15.61 1.43 -7.51
N ASN A 77 -16.92 1.26 -7.30
CA ASN A 77 -17.62 1.73 -6.09
C ASN A 77 -17.21 3.17 -5.74
N ASP A 78 -17.24 4.06 -6.73
CA ASP A 78 -16.86 5.48 -6.66
C ASP A 78 -15.37 5.76 -6.37
N VAL A 79 -14.53 4.73 -6.22
CA VAL A 79 -13.07 4.87 -6.12
C VAL A 79 -12.47 4.99 -7.53
N PRO A 80 -11.69 6.04 -7.84
CA PRO A 80 -11.12 6.24 -9.17
C PRO A 80 -10.07 5.18 -9.51
N VAL A 81 -10.08 4.73 -10.77
CA VAL A 81 -9.04 3.90 -11.37
C VAL A 81 -8.32 4.66 -12.47
N TYR A 82 -7.03 4.38 -12.67
CA TYR A 82 -6.23 4.98 -13.73
C TYR A 82 -6.41 4.21 -15.04
N THR A 83 -6.94 4.90 -16.05
CA THR A 83 -7.40 4.33 -17.32
C THR A 83 -6.50 4.67 -18.49
N ALA A 84 -5.33 5.29 -18.31
CA ALA A 84 -4.46 5.68 -19.44
C ALA A 84 -3.64 4.50 -19.98
N PHE A 85 -4.22 3.30 -19.95
CA PHE A 85 -3.71 2.10 -20.59
C PHE A 85 -4.48 1.83 -21.89
N ALA A 86 -4.38 0.61 -22.42
CA ALA A 86 -5.07 0.20 -23.64
C ALA A 86 -6.61 0.18 -23.46
N ALA A 87 -7.32 -0.53 -24.34
CA ALA A 87 -8.77 -0.36 -24.47
C ALA A 87 -9.60 -0.93 -23.31
N ALA A 88 -9.11 -1.96 -22.60
CA ALA A 88 -9.86 -2.68 -21.56
C ALA A 88 -9.13 -2.67 -20.20
N ASP A 89 -8.16 -1.79 -20.04
CA ASP A 89 -7.13 -1.91 -19.02
C ASP A 89 -7.17 -0.71 -18.06
N PHE A 90 -7.00 -0.99 -16.78
CA PHE A 90 -6.83 0.06 -15.78
C PHE A 90 -5.96 -0.41 -14.62
N PHE A 91 -5.45 0.56 -13.85
CA PHE A 91 -4.70 0.33 -12.64
C PHE A 91 -5.40 0.99 -11.45
N LEU A 92 -5.47 0.28 -10.33
CA LEU A 92 -6.01 0.78 -9.07
C LEU A 92 -4.89 0.81 -8.02
N GLY A 93 -4.59 1.98 -7.48
CA GLY A 93 -3.69 2.11 -6.33
C GLY A 93 -4.43 1.81 -5.03
N SER A 94 -3.78 1.14 -4.08
CA SER A 94 -4.37 0.81 -2.77
C SER A 94 -4.73 2.04 -1.94
N ASN A 95 -4.07 3.17 -2.19
CA ASN A 95 -4.30 4.44 -1.51
C ASN A 95 -5.29 5.37 -2.25
N ALA A 96 -5.98 4.87 -3.29
CA ALA A 96 -7.03 5.63 -3.96
C ALA A 96 -8.21 5.88 -2.99
N LEU A 97 -8.80 7.07 -3.06
CA LEU A 97 -9.98 7.44 -2.30
C LEU A 97 -11.04 7.96 -3.27
N PRO A 98 -12.35 7.80 -2.96
CA PRO A 98 -13.40 8.47 -3.70
C PRO A 98 -13.13 9.98 -3.83
N ASP A 99 -13.47 10.56 -4.97
CA ASP A 99 -13.23 11.99 -5.23
C ASP A 99 -13.92 12.90 -4.20
N ASN A 100 -15.09 12.46 -3.73
CA ASN A 100 -15.95 13.13 -2.75
C ASN A 100 -15.65 12.78 -1.29
N ASP A 101 -14.62 11.95 -1.00
CA ASP A 101 -14.23 11.62 0.38
C ASP A 101 -13.92 12.92 1.17
N PRO A 102 -14.42 13.07 2.42
CA PRO A 102 -14.16 14.26 3.22
C PRO A 102 -12.69 14.40 3.62
N ARG A 103 -11.88 13.34 3.50
CA ARG A 103 -10.47 13.28 3.88
C ARG A 103 -10.31 13.84 5.29
N ASN A 104 -9.34 14.72 5.49
CA ASN A 104 -9.12 15.41 6.77
C ASN A 104 -9.90 16.73 6.92
N LYS A 105 -11.00 16.96 6.19
CA LYS A 105 -11.85 18.15 6.40
C LYS A 105 -12.44 18.17 7.82
N ILE A 106 -12.83 17.02 8.34
CA ILE A 106 -13.14 16.82 9.77
C ILE A 106 -12.05 15.90 10.30
N TYR A 107 -11.22 16.43 11.19
CA TYR A 107 -10.02 15.75 11.64
C TYR A 107 -10.25 14.96 12.94
N PRO A 108 -9.80 13.70 13.04
CA PRO A 108 -9.15 12.91 11.99
C PRO A 108 -10.15 12.34 10.97
N GLY A 109 -9.73 12.25 9.71
CA GLY A 109 -10.54 11.64 8.66
C GLY A 109 -10.83 10.16 8.93
N ARG A 110 -12.01 9.68 8.49
CA ARG A 110 -12.46 8.28 8.72
C ARG A 110 -11.88 7.28 7.72
N PHE A 111 -11.61 7.71 6.48
CA PHE A 111 -11.07 6.88 5.39
C PHE A 111 -11.78 5.52 5.27
N ALA A 112 -13.12 5.53 5.26
CA ALA A 112 -13.93 4.32 5.45
C ALA A 112 -13.88 3.33 4.27
N TYR A 113 -13.57 3.80 3.06
CA TYR A 113 -13.51 2.97 1.87
C TYR A 113 -12.57 3.59 0.82
N GLY A 114 -11.83 2.75 0.08
CA GLY A 114 -10.77 3.19 -0.81
C GLY A 114 -10.19 2.04 -1.63
N GLY A 115 -9.07 2.27 -2.29
CA GLY A 115 -8.49 1.33 -3.25
C GLY A 115 -8.11 -0.02 -2.65
N GLY A 116 -7.56 -0.05 -1.44
CA GLY A 116 -7.27 -1.28 -0.71
C GLY A 116 -8.53 -2.12 -0.45
N HIS A 117 -9.62 -1.47 -0.04
CA HIS A 117 -10.91 -2.12 0.18
C HIS A 117 -11.52 -2.64 -1.13
N VAL A 118 -11.40 -1.90 -2.24
CA VAL A 118 -11.84 -2.37 -3.57
C VAL A 118 -11.06 -3.61 -3.99
N ILE A 119 -9.74 -3.63 -3.78
CA ILE A 119 -8.91 -4.80 -4.09
C ILE A 119 -9.34 -6.00 -3.23
N GLU A 120 -9.54 -5.80 -1.93
CA GLU A 120 -10.04 -6.82 -1.01
C GLU A 120 -11.40 -7.37 -1.47
N ASP A 121 -12.34 -6.49 -1.80
CA ASP A 121 -13.69 -6.87 -2.24
C ASP A 121 -13.66 -7.66 -3.56
N LEU A 122 -12.80 -7.29 -4.51
CA LEU A 122 -12.58 -8.07 -5.73
C LEU A 122 -12.01 -9.46 -5.40
N VAL A 123 -10.99 -9.54 -4.54
CA VAL A 123 -10.40 -10.83 -4.13
C VAL A 123 -11.43 -11.71 -3.40
N ALA A 124 -12.33 -11.11 -2.62
CA ALA A 124 -13.45 -11.80 -1.99
C ALA A 124 -14.55 -12.24 -3.00
N GLY A 125 -14.43 -11.87 -4.28
CA GLY A 125 -15.38 -12.23 -5.32
C GLY A 125 -16.71 -11.49 -5.20
N LYS A 126 -16.72 -10.26 -4.68
CA LYS A 126 -17.91 -9.41 -4.65
C LYS A 126 -18.11 -8.71 -5.99
N ASP A 127 -19.37 -8.43 -6.31
CA ASP A 127 -19.73 -7.63 -7.48
C ASP A 127 -19.60 -6.14 -7.15
N LEU A 128 -18.78 -5.43 -7.93
CA LEU A 128 -18.52 -4.00 -7.72
C LEU A 128 -19.09 -3.17 -8.86
N LYS A 129 -19.62 -2.00 -8.51
CA LYS A 129 -20.15 -1.05 -9.48
C LYS A 129 -19.01 -0.40 -10.25
N PHE A 130 -18.91 -0.72 -11.53
CA PHE A 130 -17.97 -0.12 -12.47
C PHE A 130 -18.68 0.95 -13.30
N ILE A 131 -18.19 2.18 -13.22
CA ILE A 131 -18.64 3.27 -14.08
C ILE A 131 -17.45 3.75 -14.90
N ALA A 132 -17.62 3.88 -16.22
CA ALA A 132 -16.60 4.41 -17.11
C ALA A 132 -17.19 5.38 -18.14
N SER A 133 -16.40 6.37 -18.51
CA SER A 133 -16.69 7.30 -19.61
C SER A 133 -15.43 7.56 -20.45
N ALA A 134 -15.58 7.56 -21.77
CA ALA A 134 -14.48 7.78 -22.71
C ALA A 134 -14.99 8.33 -24.05
N TYR A 135 -14.06 8.71 -24.91
CA TYR A 135 -14.39 9.06 -26.30
C TYR A 135 -14.60 7.79 -27.13
N GLY A 136 -15.50 7.88 -28.12
CA GLY A 136 -15.78 6.79 -29.04
C GLY A 136 -14.85 6.82 -30.25
N THR A 137 -14.65 5.66 -30.85
CA THR A 137 -14.04 5.50 -32.18
C THR A 137 -14.87 4.50 -32.99
N ASP A 138 -14.60 4.38 -34.29
CA ASP A 138 -15.33 3.42 -35.14
C ASP A 138 -15.17 1.97 -34.63
N CYS A 139 -13.99 1.61 -34.11
CA CYS A 139 -13.72 0.28 -33.54
C CYS A 139 -14.22 0.11 -32.09
N TYR A 140 -14.42 1.22 -31.36
CA TYR A 140 -14.82 1.25 -29.95
C TYR A 140 -15.91 2.31 -29.74
N PRO A 141 -17.14 2.07 -30.21
CA PRO A 141 -18.16 3.11 -30.29
C PRO A 141 -18.80 3.46 -28.95
N ARG A 142 -18.69 2.59 -27.92
CA ARG A 142 -19.27 2.84 -26.61
C ARG A 142 -18.51 3.97 -25.89
N ARG A 143 -19.25 4.98 -25.43
CA ARG A 143 -18.72 6.15 -24.71
C ARG A 143 -18.95 6.11 -23.21
N GLU A 144 -19.95 5.36 -22.76
CA GLU A 144 -20.31 5.22 -21.35
C GLU A 144 -20.61 3.76 -21.02
N LEU A 145 -20.22 3.34 -19.81
CA LEU A 145 -20.48 2.02 -19.26
C LEU A 145 -20.81 2.15 -17.78
N SER A 146 -21.91 1.55 -17.36
CA SER A 146 -22.29 1.37 -15.96
C SER A 146 -22.75 -0.07 -15.79
N THR A 147 -22.00 -0.85 -15.01
CA THR A 147 -22.23 -2.29 -14.84
C THR A 147 -21.72 -2.75 -13.48
N LEU A 148 -22.05 -3.98 -13.10
CA LEU A 148 -21.31 -4.72 -12.08
C LEU A 148 -20.17 -5.50 -12.75
N ILE A 149 -19.02 -5.59 -12.07
CA ILE A 149 -17.91 -6.48 -12.45
C ILE A 149 -17.44 -7.27 -11.24
N ASN A 150 -17.03 -8.52 -11.50
CA ASN A 150 -16.40 -9.41 -10.53
C ASN A 150 -14.98 -9.78 -10.98
N ILE A 151 -14.11 -10.19 -10.05
CA ILE A 151 -12.78 -10.71 -10.41
C ILE A 151 -12.86 -11.92 -11.35
N ARG A 152 -13.94 -12.70 -11.27
CA ARG A 152 -14.20 -13.88 -12.10
C ARG A 152 -14.54 -13.54 -13.56
N ASP A 153 -14.96 -12.30 -13.82
CA ASP A 153 -15.29 -11.82 -15.17
C ASP A 153 -14.09 -11.18 -15.87
N MET A 154 -12.98 -10.98 -15.15
CA MET A 154 -11.79 -10.30 -15.67
C MET A 154 -10.87 -11.28 -16.39
N ASN A 155 -10.30 -10.85 -17.52
CA ASN A 155 -9.27 -11.62 -18.20
C ASN A 155 -7.98 -11.68 -17.38
N GLN A 156 -7.65 -10.58 -16.69
CA GLN A 156 -6.44 -10.47 -15.88
C GLN A 156 -6.69 -9.60 -14.65
N ALA A 157 -6.13 -10.02 -13.53
CA ALA A 157 -6.01 -9.26 -12.29
C ALA A 157 -4.62 -9.54 -11.72
N ILE A 158 -3.75 -8.53 -11.70
CA ILE A 158 -2.36 -8.67 -11.28
C ILE A 158 -2.09 -7.68 -10.15
N LEU A 159 -1.82 -8.21 -8.96
CA LEU A 159 -1.31 -7.39 -7.86
C LEU A 159 0.10 -6.94 -8.22
N PHE A 160 0.31 -5.63 -8.30
CA PHE A 160 1.57 -5.04 -8.71
C PHE A 160 2.01 -4.00 -7.70
N ASN A 161 3.29 -4.07 -7.36
CA ASN A 161 3.89 -3.16 -6.41
C ASN A 161 5.24 -2.68 -6.94
N PRO A 162 5.33 -1.40 -7.37
CA PRO A 162 6.54 -0.87 -7.99
C PRO A 162 7.67 -0.61 -7.00
N ARG A 163 7.44 -0.68 -5.69
CA ARG A 163 8.44 -0.27 -4.68
C ARG A 163 8.46 -1.15 -3.42
N ASN A 164 8.66 -2.45 -3.58
CA ASN A 164 8.64 -3.40 -2.45
C ASN A 164 10.01 -3.81 -1.91
N LEU A 165 11.10 -3.50 -2.60
CA LEU A 165 12.45 -3.84 -2.15
C LEU A 165 13.31 -2.59 -2.13
N TYR A 166 13.86 -2.28 -0.96
CA TYR A 166 14.75 -1.16 -0.76
C TYR A 166 16.02 -1.66 -0.07
N GLN A 167 17.17 -1.23 -0.58
CA GLN A 167 18.43 -1.44 0.15
C GLN A 167 18.48 -0.56 1.41
N ASN A 168 17.97 0.67 1.31
CA ASN A 168 17.82 1.60 2.43
C ASN A 168 16.45 2.27 2.34
N TYR A 169 15.73 2.35 3.46
CA TYR A 169 14.42 3.01 3.55
C TYR A 169 14.46 4.10 4.62
N ASN A 170 13.89 5.25 4.30
CA ASN A 170 13.85 6.37 5.24
C ASN A 170 12.83 6.08 6.35
N VAL A 171 13.20 6.36 7.59
CA VAL A 171 12.30 6.33 8.74
C VAL A 171 11.96 7.75 9.16
N ALA A 172 10.69 8.00 9.48
CA ALA A 172 10.24 9.25 10.07
C ALA A 172 10.37 9.16 11.60
N VAL A 173 11.07 10.12 12.20
CA VAL A 173 11.22 10.26 13.65
C VAL A 173 10.66 11.60 14.10
N ASN A 174 9.98 11.64 15.25
CA ASN A 174 9.38 12.85 15.78
C ASN A 174 10.21 13.43 16.92
N ARG A 175 11.15 14.33 16.59
CA ARG A 175 11.99 15.01 17.58
C ARG A 175 11.31 16.19 18.30
N THR A 176 9.99 16.30 18.22
CA THR A 176 9.23 17.35 18.93
C THR A 176 8.60 16.77 20.20
N ASP A 177 8.10 17.65 21.05
CA ASP A 177 7.42 17.34 22.31
C ASP A 177 5.92 16.99 22.14
N ARG A 178 5.38 17.17 20.92
CA ARG A 178 3.98 16.87 20.61
C ARG A 178 3.84 15.66 19.71
N VAL A 179 2.67 15.00 19.79
CA VAL A 179 2.31 13.91 18.87
C VAL A 179 2.11 14.44 17.45
N ILE A 180 2.71 13.78 16.46
CA ILE A 180 2.50 14.06 15.04
C ILE A 180 1.65 12.93 14.45
N TYR A 181 0.53 13.29 13.83
CA TYR A 181 -0.30 12.35 13.10
C TYR A 181 0.07 12.40 11.62
N THR A 182 0.50 11.27 11.09
CA THR A 182 0.89 11.13 9.69
C THR A 182 -0.07 10.18 8.98
N TYR A 183 -0.02 10.15 7.65
CA TYR A 183 -0.77 9.17 6.87
C TYR A 183 -0.28 7.72 7.12
N MET A 184 0.90 7.53 7.72
CA MET A 184 1.47 6.23 8.09
C MET A 184 1.22 5.86 9.56
N GLY A 185 0.44 6.66 10.29
CA GLY A 185 0.17 6.47 11.71
C GLY A 185 0.75 7.57 12.60
N ILE A 186 0.73 7.32 13.90
CA ILE A 186 1.09 8.29 14.93
C ILE A 186 2.59 8.20 15.22
N LEU A 187 3.29 9.34 15.14
CA LEU A 187 4.64 9.50 15.67
C LEU A 187 4.55 10.13 17.06
N LYS A 188 4.83 9.34 18.09
CA LYS A 188 4.92 9.81 19.48
C LYS A 188 6.11 10.78 19.64
N PRO A 189 6.04 11.73 20.58
CA PRO A 189 7.16 12.64 20.84
C PRO A 189 8.39 11.89 21.40
N ASN A 190 9.58 12.43 21.09
CA ASN A 190 10.92 11.94 21.45
C ASN A 190 11.38 10.69 20.68
#